data_AF-A0A3M0XE88-F1
#
_entry.id   AF-A0A3M0XE88-F1
#
_cell.length_a   1.000
_cell.length_b   1.000
_cell.length_c   1.000
_cell.angle_alpha   90.00
_cell.angle_beta   90.00
_cell.angle_gamma   90.00
#
_symmetry.space_group_name_H-M   'P 1'
#
loop_
_entity.id
_entity.type
_entity.pdbx_description
1 polymer ?
#
loop_
_entity_poly.entity_id
_entity_poly.type
_entity_poly.pdbx_seq_one_letter_code
_entity_poly.pdbx_strand_id
1 'polypeptide(L)' 'LAPMVKTARLIRTHLEGILNAIVKGVTNARAEALNAKIQRIQSRACGYRNRDRFRPAIYFHCGGLEMYPEPA' A
#
# COMPACT_ATOMS: atom_id res chain seq x y z
N LEU A 1 -6.68 18.96 -22.20
CA LEU A 1 -7.94 18.72 -21.45
C LEU A 1 -8.29 17.25 -21.22
N ALA A 2 -7.90 16.30 -22.10
CA ALA A 2 -8.26 14.88 -21.96
C ALA A 2 -7.97 14.23 -20.57
N PRO A 3 -6.83 14.50 -19.89
CA PRO A 3 -6.57 13.94 -18.56
C PRO A 3 -7.59 14.39 -17.50
N MET A 4 -8.00 15.66 -17.52
CA MET A 4 -9.00 16.19 -16.59
C MET A 4 -10.38 15.58 -16.82
N VAL A 5 -10.77 15.41 -18.08
CA VAL A 5 -12.04 14.74 -18.44
C VAL A 5 -12.04 13.29 -17.96
N LYS A 6 -10.90 12.57 -18.07
CA LYS A 6 -10.76 11.21 -17.55
C LYS A 6 -10.93 11.17 -16.03
N THR A 7 -10.30 12.09 -15.30
CA THR A 7 -10.46 12.20 -13.84
C THR A 7 -11.91 12.49 -13.44
N ALA A 8 -12.57 13.43 -14.11
CA ALA A 8 -13.97 13.74 -13.84
C ALA A 8 -14.89 12.53 -14.08
N ARG A 9 -14.66 11.77 -15.15
CA ARG A 9 -15.37 10.52 -15.41
C ARG A 9 -15.13 9.47 -14.32
N LEU A 10 -13.89 9.31 -13.86
CA LEU A 10 -13.55 8.39 -12.77
C LEU A 10 -14.27 8.75 -11.46
N ILE A 11 -14.26 10.04 -11.09
CA ILE A 11 -14.97 10.52 -9.89
C ILE A 11 -16.47 10.24 -10.03
N ARG A 12 -17.06 10.53 -11.19
CA ARG A 12 -18.49 10.26 -11.43
C ARG A 12 -18.83 8.77 -11.29
N THR A 13 -17.98 7.88 -11.81
CA THR A 13 -18.18 6.42 -11.71
C THR A 13 -18.12 5.92 -10.27
N HIS A 14 -17.35 6.56 -9.38
CA HIS A 14 -17.15 6.11 -8.00
C HIS A 14 -17.77 7.04 -6.94
N LEU A 15 -18.64 7.96 -7.36
CA LEU A 15 -19.16 9.05 -6.51
C LEU A 15 -19.85 8.53 -5.24
N GLU A 16 -20.68 7.49 -5.37
CA GLU A 16 -21.38 6.89 -4.22
C GLU A 16 -20.40 6.33 -3.18
N GLY A 17 -19.32 5.67 -3.62
CA GLY A 17 -18.28 5.14 -2.75
C GLY A 17 -17.51 6.26 -2.04
N ILE A 18 -17.20 7.34 -2.75
CA ILE A 18 -16.53 8.52 -2.19
C ILE A 18 -17.40 9.16 -1.11
N LEU A 19 -18.69 9.42 -1.40
CA LEU A 19 -19.62 10.00 -0.43
C LEU A 19 -19.79 9.11 0.81
N ASN A 20 -19.94 7.80 0.62
CA ASN A 20 -20.04 6.86 1.72
C ASN A 20 -18.78 6.86 2.60
N ALA A 21 -17.59 6.94 2.01
CA ALA A 21 -16.34 7.02 2.77
C ALA A 21 -16.26 8.31 3.61
N ILE A 22 -16.68 9.44 3.05
CA ILE A 22 -16.71 10.73 3.75
C ILE A 22 -17.70 10.68 4.92
N VAL A 23 -18.94 10.26 4.69
CA VAL A 23 -20.00 10.20 5.72
C VAL A 23 -19.61 9.24 6.84
N LYS A 24 -18.99 8.10 6.51
CA LYS A 24 -18.55 7.10 7.48
C LYS A 24 -17.20 7.43 8.13
N GLY A 25 -16.53 8.53 7.73
CA GLY A 25 -15.21 8.90 8.24
C GLY A 25 -14.11 7.87 7.95
N VAL A 26 -14.24 7.11 6.85
CA VAL A 26 -13.28 6.06 6.50
C VAL A 26 -11.98 6.70 6.03
N THR A 27 -10.86 6.26 6.62
CA THR A 27 -9.52 6.72 6.27
C THR A 27 -8.69 5.59 5.65
N ASN A 28 -7.97 5.92 4.58
CA ASN A 28 -7.02 5.02 3.93
C ASN A 28 -5.60 5.09 4.53
N ALA A 29 -5.39 5.90 5.58
CA ALA A 29 -4.07 6.20 6.14
C ALA A 29 -3.27 4.95 6.53
N ARG A 30 -3.91 3.91 7.07
CA ARG A 30 -3.24 2.65 7.42
C ARG A 30 -2.72 1.90 6.20
N ALA A 31 -3.51 1.86 5.12
CA ALA A 31 -3.09 1.21 3.89
C ALA A 31 -1.99 2.00 3.18
N GLU A 32 -2.06 3.34 3.21
CA GLU A 32 -1.01 4.21 2.68
C GLU A 32 0.31 4.07 3.45
N ALA A 33 0.24 4.02 4.79
CA ALA A 33 1.40 3.78 5.63
C ALA A 33 2.07 2.42 5.32
N LEU A 34 1.26 1.37 5.13
CA LEU A 34 1.75 0.05 4.73
C LEU A 34 2.37 0.09 3.32
N ASN A 35 1.71 0.73 2.36
CA ASN A 35 2.21 0.87 1.00
C ASN A 35 3.54 1.63 0.96
N ALA A 36 3.67 2.72 1.74
CA ALA A 36 4.90 3.48 1.89
C ALA A 36 6.02 2.64 2.54
N LYS A 37 5.70 1.80 3.53
CA LYS A 37 6.67 0.87 4.13
C LYS A 37 7.19 -0.14 3.10
N ILE A 38 6.30 -0.70 2.27
CA ILE A 38 6.65 -1.64 1.19
C ILE A 38 7.54 -0.97 0.14
N GLN A 39 7.19 0.24 -0.30
CA GLN A 39 8.01 1.03 -1.24
C GLN A 39 9.38 1.34 -0.65
N ARG A 40 9.46 1.64 0.65
CA ARG A 40 10.74 1.87 1.34
C ARG A 40 11.62 0.62 1.37
N ILE A 41 11.04 -0.57 1.57
CA ILE A 41 11.77 -1.84 1.48
C ILE A 41 12.36 -2.01 0.07
N GLN A 42 11.54 -1.77 -0.96
CA GLN A 42 12.00 -1.85 -2.36
C GLN A 42 13.11 -0.85 -2.68
N SER A 43 12.95 0.41 -2.25
CA SER A 43 13.94 1.47 -2.46
C SER A 43 15.26 1.17 -1.75
N ARG A 44 15.23 0.68 -0.51
CA ARG A 44 16.44 0.28 0.24
C ARG A 44 17.19 -0.87 -0.41
N ALA A 45 16.48 -1.77 -1.10
CA ALA A 45 17.08 -2.87 -1.85
C ALA A 45 17.58 -2.47 -3.25
N CYS A 46 17.38 -1.21 -3.67
CA CYS A 46 17.59 -0.75 -5.05
C CYS A 46 16.78 -1.57 -6.08
N GLY A 47 15.60 -2.05 -5.68
CA GLY A 47 14.74 -2.93 -6.46
C GLY A 47 15.02 -4.42 -6.26
N TYR A 48 14.07 -5.24 -6.70
CA TYR A 48 14.19 -6.70 -6.67
C TYR A 48 14.14 -7.24 -8.10
N ARG A 49 14.99 -8.24 -8.39
CA ARG A 49 15.07 -8.83 -9.73
C ARG A 49 13.79 -9.55 -10.17
N ASN A 50 12.98 -10.03 -9.21
CA ASN A 50 11.69 -10.66 -9.47
C ASN A 50 10.76 -10.54 -8.26
N ARG A 51 9.48 -10.88 -8.47
CA ARG A 51 8.44 -10.82 -7.42
C ARG A 51 8.65 -11.89 -6.34
N ASP A 52 9.22 -13.03 -6.69
CA ASP A 52 9.46 -14.14 -5.76
C ASP A 52 10.49 -13.80 -4.69
N ARG A 53 11.42 -12.90 -4.97
CA ARG A 53 12.36 -12.33 -3.98
C ARG A 53 11.76 -11.16 -3.20
N PHE A 54 10.85 -10.41 -3.82
CA PHE A 54 10.22 -9.27 -3.15
C PHE A 54 9.21 -9.69 -2.08
N ARG A 55 8.38 -10.70 -2.35
CA ARG A 55 7.39 -11.23 -1.41
C ARG A 55 7.98 -11.62 -0.04
N PRO A 56 9.03 -12.47 0.05
CA PRO A 56 9.61 -12.84 1.34
C PRO A 56 10.20 -11.64 2.07
N ALA A 57 10.76 -10.65 1.36
CA ALA A 57 11.23 -9.42 2.01
C ALA A 57 10.09 -8.62 2.65
N ILE A 58 8.92 -8.56 1.99
CA ILE A 58 7.72 -7.95 2.58
C ILE A 58 7.27 -8.75 3.81
N TYR A 59 7.16 -10.09 3.71
CA TYR A 59 6.76 -10.93 4.85
C TYR A 59 7.73 -10.83 6.01
N PHE A 60 9.03 -10.75 5.73
CA PHE A 60 10.06 -10.52 6.73
C PHE A 60 9.80 -9.19 7.46
N HIS A 61 9.73 -8.06 6.75
CA HIS A 61 9.62 -6.76 7.41
C HIS A 61 8.22 -6.39 7.92
N CYS A 62 7.15 -6.98 7.38
CA CYS A 62 5.76 -6.61 7.65
C CYS A 62 4.90 -7.76 8.19
N GLY A 63 5.39 -9.00 8.20
CA GLY A 63 4.61 -10.18 8.58
C GLY A 63 4.52 -10.43 10.08
N GLY A 64 5.18 -9.64 10.92
CA GLY A 64 5.13 -9.80 12.39
C GLY A 64 5.78 -11.09 12.89
N LEU A 65 6.81 -11.55 12.18
CA LEU A 65 7.58 -12.75 12.56
C LEU A 65 8.40 -12.47 13.82
N GLU A 66 8.46 -13.44 14.73
CA GLU A 66 9.37 -13.44 15.87
C GLU A 66 10.79 -13.75 15.36
N MET A 67 11.64 -12.73 15.34
CA MET A 67 13.02 -12.81 14.83
C MET A 67 14.08 -12.76 15.92
N TYR A 68 13.66 -12.69 17.18
CA TYR A 68 14.60 -12.73 18.30
C TYR A 68 15.11 -14.15 18.45
N PRO A 69 16.42 -14.33 18.71
CA PRO A 69 16.93 -15.65 19.05
C PRO A 69 16.30 -16.11 20.36
N GLU A 70 15.94 -17.40 20.43
CA GLU A 70 15.56 -18.02 21.69
C GLU A 70 16.71 -17.87 22.70
N PRO A 71 16.42 -17.50 23.96
CA PRO A 71 17.44 -17.50 24.99
C PRO A 71 18.00 -18.92 25.16
N ALA A 72 19.32 -19.00 25.36
CA ALA A 72 20.03 -20.27 25.58
C ALA A 72 19.66 -20.92 26.91
#